data_AF-A0A2J6XU54-F1
#
_entry.id   AF-A0A2J6XU54-F1
#
_cell.length_a   1.000
_cell.length_b   1.000
_cell.length_c   1.000
_cell.angle_alpha   90.00
_cell.angle_beta   90.00
_cell.angle_gamma   90.00
#
_symmetry.space_group_name_H-M   'P 1'
#
loop_
_entity.id
_entity.type
_entity.pdbx_description
1 polymer ?
#
loop_
_entity_poly.entity_id
_entity_poly.type
_entity_poly.pdbx_seq_one_letter_code
_entity_poly.pdbx_strand_id
1 'polypeptide(L)'
;MKRFLFFLLLFVFSLTIIMAQTTQQQPQRRFLSEEVQYLVRLIRDLPQLDKDKKLAITKDQAKKLIPILEELGKRQILSPKDAQNYSDKIEKILTDPQLTYLDKLQIERQKRLEELRRQWQSQNQQTQQNQQRQNFPQNPQGSQRNPQISEEERQAMTNLINSWQKGKYLNPFFYLPSWKKTLNDLINILKKK
;
A
#
# COMPACT_ATOMS: atom_id res chain seq x y z
N MET A 1 -47.14 -51.46 -21.10
CA MET A 1 -45.81 -51.14 -20.51
C MET A 1 -44.83 -50.98 -21.64
N LYS A 2 -44.09 -49.89 -21.78
CA LYS A 2 -43.98 -48.67 -20.99
C LYS A 2 -42.90 -47.93 -21.75
N ARG A 3 -43.31 -46.95 -22.57
CA ARG A 3 -42.77 -45.57 -22.81
C ARG A 3 -41.41 -45.15 -22.19
N PHE A 4 -40.54 -46.08 -21.82
CA PHE A 4 -39.33 -45.90 -21.03
C PHE A 4 -38.07 -46.15 -21.86
N LEU A 5 -38.17 -46.80 -23.02
CA LEU A 5 -36.99 -47.06 -23.86
C LEU A 5 -36.55 -45.85 -24.70
N PHE A 6 -37.41 -44.84 -24.86
CA PHE A 6 -37.09 -43.62 -25.61
C PHE A 6 -36.50 -42.49 -24.73
N PHE A 7 -36.44 -42.68 -23.41
CA PHE A 7 -35.83 -41.72 -22.49
C PHE A 7 -34.39 -42.08 -22.09
N LEU A 8 -33.87 -43.24 -22.53
CA LEU A 8 -32.51 -43.68 -22.20
C LEU A 8 -31.43 -43.17 -23.17
N LEU A 9 -31.81 -42.46 -24.24
CA LEU A 9 -30.88 -41.99 -25.27
C LEU A 9 -30.87 -40.46 -25.42
N LEU A 10 -31.21 -39.74 -24.35
CA LEU A 10 -31.22 -38.28 -24.31
C LEU A 10 -30.73 -37.76 -22.94
N PHE A 11 -29.68 -38.38 -22.40
CA PHE A 11 -29.06 -37.97 -21.14
C PHE A 11 -27.52 -38.06 -21.20
N VAL A 12 -26.91 -37.64 -22.33
CA VAL A 12 -25.45 -37.59 -22.51
C VAL A 12 -24.97 -36.20 -22.99
N PHE A 13 -25.74 -35.17 -22.71
CA PHE A 13 -25.37 -33.76 -22.89
C PHE A 13 -25.96 -33.05 -21.66
N SER A 14 -25.27 -32.32 -20.80
CA SER A 14 -23.95 -31.70 -20.89
C SER A 14 -23.61 -31.33 -19.45
N LEU A 15 -22.57 -31.92 -18.87
CA LEU A 15 -21.98 -31.45 -17.62
C LEU A 15 -20.62 -30.85 -17.95
N THR A 16 -20.66 -29.70 -18.63
CA THR A 16 -19.50 -28.80 -18.68
C THR A 16 -19.37 -28.17 -17.30
N ILE A 17 -18.50 -28.76 -16.47
CA ILE A 17 -18.05 -28.13 -15.24
C ILE A 17 -17.23 -26.92 -15.66
N ILE A 18 -17.86 -25.74 -15.63
CA ILE A 18 -17.14 -24.47 -15.64
C ILE A 18 -16.36 -24.43 -14.32
N MET A 19 -15.10 -24.85 -14.35
CA MET A 19 -14.13 -24.50 -13.32
C MET A 19 -13.95 -22.99 -13.40
N ALA A 20 -14.80 -22.25 -12.70
CA ALA A 20 -14.49 -20.87 -12.34
C ALA A 20 -13.23 -20.96 -11.48
N GLN A 21 -12.07 -20.75 -12.11
CA GLN A 21 -10.85 -20.40 -11.39
C GLN A 21 -11.13 -19.08 -10.70
N THR A 22 -11.73 -19.15 -9.51
CA THR A 22 -11.67 -18.05 -8.56
C THR A 22 -10.20 -17.80 -8.36
N THR A 23 -9.67 -16.78 -9.01
CA THR A 23 -8.31 -16.30 -8.76
C THR A 23 -8.34 -15.90 -7.30
N GLN A 24 -7.88 -16.80 -6.43
CA GLN A 24 -7.67 -16.49 -5.02
C GLN A 24 -6.61 -15.41 -5.03
N GLN A 25 -7.08 -14.16 -5.00
CA GLN A 25 -6.25 -13.00 -4.71
C GLN A 25 -5.65 -13.32 -3.35
N GLN A 26 -4.40 -13.80 -3.32
CA GLN A 26 -3.66 -13.90 -2.07
C GLN A 26 -3.76 -12.51 -1.45
N PRO A 27 -4.40 -12.35 -0.28
CA PRO A 27 -4.41 -11.07 0.37
C PRO A 27 -2.93 -10.70 0.56
N GLN A 28 -2.49 -9.60 -0.05
CA GLN A 28 -1.23 -9.00 0.34
C GLN A 28 -1.27 -8.94 1.86
N ARG A 29 -0.42 -9.72 2.54
CA ARG A 29 -0.41 -9.78 4.00
C ARG A 29 -0.03 -8.39 4.50
N ARG A 30 -1.04 -7.56 4.76
CA ARG A 30 -0.89 -6.26 5.38
C ARG A 30 -0.35 -6.53 6.78
N PHE A 31 0.92 -6.20 7.01
CA PHE A 31 1.55 -6.46 8.30
C PHE A 31 1.29 -5.33 9.31
N LEU A 32 0.91 -4.16 8.82
CA LEU A 32 0.44 -3.03 9.63
C LEU A 32 -1.09 -3.02 9.64
N SER A 33 -1.66 -2.46 10.71
CA SER A 33 -3.10 -2.18 10.75
C SER A 33 -3.46 -1.09 9.73
N GLU A 34 -4.75 -0.97 9.42
CA GLU A 34 -5.25 0.04 8.48
C GLU A 34 -4.98 1.46 8.98
N GLU A 35 -5.10 1.68 10.29
CA GLU A 35 -4.89 2.97 10.95
C GLU A 35 -3.43 3.43 10.82
N VAL A 36 -2.46 2.52 10.99
CA VAL A 36 -1.05 2.84 10.79
C VAL A 36 -0.74 3.09 9.32
N GLN A 37 -1.28 2.27 8.41
CA GLN A 37 -1.10 2.50 6.97
C GLN A 37 -1.69 3.85 6.53
N TYR A 38 -2.85 4.21 7.08
CA TYR A 38 -3.51 5.47 6.86
C TYR A 38 -2.65 6.64 7.33
N LEU A 39 -2.13 6.60 8.56
CA LEU A 39 -1.24 7.64 9.11
C LEU A 39 0.05 7.79 8.29
N VAL A 40 0.69 6.69 7.89
CA VAL A 40 1.88 6.69 7.03
C VAL A 40 1.60 7.38 5.70
N ARG A 41 0.46 7.08 5.09
CA ARG A 41 0.03 7.73 3.86
C ARG A 41 -0.24 9.22 4.07
N LEU A 42 -1.00 9.58 5.11
CA LEU A 42 -1.34 10.96 5.43
C LEU A 42 -0.07 11.81 5.56
N ILE A 43 0.89 11.36 6.35
CA ILE A 43 2.18 12.06 6.55
C ILE A 43 2.97 12.19 5.25
N ARG A 44 3.04 11.12 4.44
CA ARG A 44 3.74 11.16 3.14
C ARG A 44 3.10 12.15 2.16
N ASP A 45 1.78 12.29 2.20
CA ASP A 45 1.02 13.04 1.20
C ASP A 45 0.78 14.51 1.63
N LEU A 46 0.95 14.87 2.91
CA LEU A 46 0.87 16.26 3.41
C LEU A 46 1.70 17.28 2.59
N PRO A 47 2.97 17.02 2.18
CA PRO A 47 3.73 17.94 1.35
C PRO A 47 3.11 18.22 -0.03
N GLN A 48 2.18 17.38 -0.51
CA GLN A 48 1.52 17.59 -1.79
C GLN A 48 0.57 18.81 -1.76
N LEU A 49 0.07 19.17 -0.57
CA LEU A 49 -0.79 20.34 -0.39
C LEU A 49 -0.09 21.64 -0.80
N ASP A 50 1.22 21.72 -0.59
CA ASP A 50 2.02 22.90 -0.91
C ASP A 50 2.25 23.11 -2.42
N LYS A 51 1.84 22.16 -3.26
CA LYS A 51 1.89 22.32 -4.72
C LYS A 51 0.83 23.27 -5.27
N ASP A 52 -0.25 23.50 -4.52
CA ASP A 52 -1.29 24.47 -4.84
C ASP A 52 -1.35 25.55 -3.75
N LYS A 53 -1.17 26.81 -4.13
CA LYS A 53 -1.21 27.95 -3.21
C LYS A 53 -2.52 28.04 -2.40
N LYS A 54 -3.64 27.55 -2.97
CA LYS A 54 -4.95 27.55 -2.28
C LYS A 54 -5.08 26.44 -1.24
N LEU A 55 -4.27 25.40 -1.34
CA LEU A 55 -4.28 24.24 -0.45
C LEU A 55 -3.06 24.20 0.47
N ALA A 56 -2.05 25.04 0.23
CA ALA A 56 -0.81 25.06 0.97
C ALA A 56 -1.04 25.15 2.48
N ILE A 57 -0.23 24.41 3.24
CA ILE A 57 -0.28 24.43 4.69
C ILE A 57 0.11 25.83 5.15
N THR A 58 -0.75 26.46 5.95
CA THR A 58 -0.50 27.81 6.49
C THR A 58 0.51 27.77 7.63
N LYS A 59 1.06 28.93 7.98
CA LYS A 59 1.98 29.05 9.12
C LYS A 59 1.35 28.61 10.44
N ASP A 60 0.08 28.92 10.65
CA ASP A 60 -0.64 28.54 11.88
C ASP A 60 -0.98 27.06 11.92
N GLN A 61 -1.28 26.44 10.77
CA GLN A 61 -1.40 24.98 10.67
C GLN A 61 -0.05 24.31 10.96
N ALA A 62 1.04 24.80 10.38
CA ALA A 62 2.38 24.28 10.60
C ALA A 62 2.77 24.30 12.09
N LYS A 63 2.55 25.41 12.80
CA LYS A 63 2.79 25.52 14.25
C LYS A 63 2.05 24.46 15.08
N LYS A 64 0.84 24.07 14.66
CA LYS A 64 0.04 23.04 15.33
C LYS A 64 0.49 21.62 14.95
N LEU A 65 0.89 21.40 13.69
CA LEU A 65 1.32 20.10 13.18
C LEU A 65 2.68 19.67 13.73
N ILE A 66 3.65 20.58 13.79
CA ILE A 66 5.03 20.28 14.23
C ILE A 66 5.09 19.51 15.56
N PRO A 67 4.47 19.97 16.67
CA PRO A 67 4.56 19.25 17.94
C PRO A 67 3.93 17.84 17.89
N ILE A 68 2.86 17.65 17.09
CA ILE A 68 2.22 16.34 16.91
C ILE A 68 3.18 15.37 16.19
N LEU A 69 3.81 15.85 15.12
CA LEU A 69 4.76 15.06 14.32
C LEU A 69 6.05 14.75 15.08
N GLU A 70 6.56 15.71 15.87
CA GLU A 70 7.72 15.49 16.73
C GLU A 70 7.42 14.50 17.87
N GLU A 71 6.23 14.54 18.44
CA GLU A 71 5.77 13.55 19.43
C GLU A 71 5.72 12.15 18.79
N LEU A 72 5.10 12.04 17.61
CA LEU A 72 5.03 10.78 16.86
C LEU A 72 6.42 10.20 16.59
N GLY A 73 7.38 11.03 16.17
CA GLY A 73 8.74 10.58 15.84
C GLY A 73 9.57 10.09 17.05
N LYS A 74 9.18 10.47 18.28
CA LYS A 74 9.85 10.06 19.53
C LYS A 74 9.28 8.78 20.13
N ARG A 75 8.06 8.39 19.75
CA ARG A 75 7.40 7.19 20.29
C ARG A 75 8.01 5.92 19.71
N GLN A 76 8.32 4.96 20.57
CA GLN A 76 8.77 3.63 20.15
C GLN A 76 7.61 2.70 19.78
N ILE A 77 6.43 2.92 20.36
CA ILE A 77 5.24 2.09 20.14
C ILE A 77 4.16 2.95 19.48
N LEU A 78 3.49 2.38 18.50
CA LEU A 78 2.35 2.97 17.81
C LEU A 78 1.27 1.90 17.64
N SER A 79 0.37 1.81 18.62
CA SER A 79 -0.80 0.95 18.51
C SER A 79 -1.77 1.47 17.44
N PRO A 80 -2.69 0.63 16.92
CA PRO A 80 -3.74 1.08 15.99
C PRO A 80 -4.56 2.27 16.53
N LYS A 81 -4.90 2.22 17.82
CA LYS A 81 -5.64 3.31 18.51
C LYS A 81 -4.83 4.60 18.55
N ASP A 82 -3.54 4.52 18.86
CA ASP A 82 -2.68 5.69 18.87
C ASP A 82 -2.50 6.28 17.47
N ALA A 83 -2.38 5.42 16.45
CA ALA A 83 -2.29 5.85 15.06
C ALA A 83 -3.55 6.61 14.62
N GLN A 84 -4.74 6.10 14.96
CA GLN A 84 -6.00 6.82 14.73
C GLN A 84 -6.01 8.17 15.45
N ASN A 85 -5.61 8.22 16.72
CA ASN A 85 -5.55 9.48 17.46
C ASN A 85 -4.61 10.52 16.81
N TYR A 86 -3.48 10.07 16.25
CA TYR A 86 -2.56 10.94 15.53
C TYR A 86 -3.16 11.45 14.22
N SER A 87 -3.81 10.57 13.46
CA SER A 87 -4.53 10.96 12.25
C SER A 87 -5.62 11.98 12.54
N ASP A 88 -6.47 11.74 13.53
CA ASP A 88 -7.55 12.65 13.93
C ASP A 88 -7.02 14.03 14.32
N LYS A 89 -5.89 14.07 15.06
CA LYS A 89 -5.25 15.33 15.45
C LYS A 89 -4.71 16.10 14.24
N ILE A 90 -4.13 15.41 13.26
CA ILE A 90 -3.63 16.02 12.03
C ILE A 90 -4.80 16.55 11.20
N GLU A 91 -5.84 15.74 10.98
CA GLU A 91 -7.01 16.10 10.18
C GLU A 91 -7.77 17.29 10.74
N LYS A 92 -7.92 17.39 12.07
CA LYS A 92 -8.53 18.55 12.74
C LYS A 92 -7.81 19.88 12.48
N ILE A 93 -6.55 19.84 12.03
CA ILE A 93 -5.79 21.04 11.68
C ILE A 93 -5.99 21.40 10.21
N LEU A 94 -6.30 20.42 9.37
CA LEU A 94 -6.53 20.60 7.94
C LEU A 94 -7.94 21.13 7.69
N THR A 95 -8.09 21.79 6.53
CA THR A 95 -9.38 22.25 6.03
C THR A 95 -10.03 21.18 5.16
N ASP A 96 -11.36 21.21 5.02
CA ASP A 96 -12.09 20.25 4.17
C ASP A 96 -11.56 20.20 2.72
N PRO A 97 -11.20 21.33 2.07
CA PRO A 97 -10.58 21.28 0.74
C PRO A 97 -9.22 20.55 0.72
N GLN A 98 -8.40 20.70 1.78
CA GLN A 98 -7.13 19.99 1.90
C GLN A 98 -7.36 18.49 2.08
N LEU A 99 -8.30 18.10 2.94
CA LEU A 99 -8.67 16.69 3.15
C LEU A 99 -9.19 16.05 1.86
N THR A 100 -10.12 16.73 1.17
CA THR A 100 -10.66 16.29 -0.12
C THR A 100 -9.57 16.07 -1.16
N TYR A 101 -8.57 16.96 -1.19
CA TYR A 101 -7.43 16.81 -2.10
C TYR A 101 -6.57 15.59 -1.76
N LEU A 102 -6.30 15.34 -0.48
CA LEU A 102 -5.54 14.16 -0.04
C LEU A 102 -6.27 12.86 -0.37
N ASP A 103 -7.59 12.81 -0.20
CA ASP A 103 -8.41 11.66 -0.60
C ASP A 103 -8.37 11.42 -2.12
N LYS A 104 -8.40 12.50 -2.90
CA LYS A 104 -8.25 12.42 -4.36
C LYS A 104 -6.92 11.78 -4.76
N LEU A 105 -5.81 12.14 -4.10
CA LEU A 105 -4.50 11.52 -4.36
C LEU A 105 -4.49 10.02 -4.10
N GLN A 106 -5.25 9.55 -3.10
CA GLN A 106 -5.41 8.12 -2.84
C GLN A 106 -6.11 7.43 -4.01
N ILE A 107 -7.25 7.99 -4.44
CA ILE A 107 -8.05 7.43 -5.54
C ILE A 107 -7.22 7.37 -6.83
N GLU A 108 -6.48 8.43 -7.15
CA GLU A 108 -5.60 8.46 -8.33
C GLU A 108 -4.50 7.40 -8.28
N ARG A 109 -3.93 7.16 -7.10
CA ARG A 109 -2.90 6.12 -6.92
C ARG A 109 -3.47 4.71 -7.09
N GLN A 110 -4.68 4.47 -6.58
CA GLN A 110 -5.38 3.19 -6.76
C GLN A 110 -5.67 2.94 -8.24
N LYS A 111 -6.21 3.93 -8.96
CA LYS A 111 -6.46 3.86 -10.41
C LYS A 111 -5.18 3.55 -11.19
N ARG A 112 -4.08 4.26 -10.91
CA ARG A 112 -2.78 4.01 -11.56
C ARG A 112 -2.27 2.59 -11.34
N LEU A 113 -2.45 2.05 -10.14
CA LEU A 113 -2.05 0.68 -9.82
C LEU A 113 -2.89 -0.36 -10.56
N GLU A 114 -4.19 -0.12 -10.69
CA GLU A 114 -5.10 -0.96 -11.48
C GLU A 114 -4.74 -0.94 -12.98
N GLU A 115 -4.45 0.23 -13.54
CA GLU A 115 -4.02 0.38 -14.93
C GLU A 115 -2.72 -0.38 -15.21
N LEU A 116 -1.71 -0.22 -14.34
CA LEU A 116 -0.46 -0.99 -14.42
C LEU A 116 -0.74 -2.48 -14.39
N ARG A 117 -1.58 -2.95 -13.45
CA ARG A 117 -1.92 -4.37 -13.35
C ARG A 117 -2.58 -4.90 -14.62
N ARG A 118 -3.48 -4.13 -15.24
CA ARG A 118 -4.11 -4.48 -16.52
C ARG A 118 -3.07 -4.57 -17.64
N GLN A 119 -2.14 -3.61 -17.73
CA GLN A 119 -1.05 -3.63 -18.72
C GLN A 119 -0.17 -4.88 -18.59
N TRP A 120 0.22 -5.26 -17.37
CA TRP A 120 1.01 -6.48 -17.11
C TRP A 120 0.25 -7.75 -17.48
N GLN A 121 -1.06 -7.81 -17.24
CA GLN A 121 -1.90 -8.95 -17.61
C GLN A 121 -2.04 -9.10 -19.13
N SER A 122 -2.13 -7.99 -19.88
CA SER A 122 -2.16 -8.03 -21.35
C SER A 122 -0.82 -8.45 -21.98
N GLN A 123 0.31 -8.14 -21.34
CA GLN A 123 1.64 -8.49 -21.88
C GLN A 123 2.01 -9.97 -21.65
N ASN A 124 1.59 -10.57 -20.53
CA ASN A 124 1.91 -11.96 -20.20
C ASN A 124 1.05 -13.02 -20.92
N GLN A 125 0.02 -12.65 -21.68
CA GLN A 125 -0.77 -13.60 -22.47
C GLN A 125 -0.13 -13.98 -23.81
N GLN A 126 0.88 -13.24 -24.30
CA GLN A 126 1.55 -13.54 -25.57
C GLN A 126 2.78 -14.46 -25.44
N THR A 127 3.25 -14.77 -24.23
CA THR A 127 4.48 -15.56 -24.01
C THR A 127 4.24 -16.99 -23.48
N GLN A 128 2.97 -17.42 -23.32
CA GLN A 128 2.63 -18.74 -22.77
C GLN A 128 2.40 -19.85 -23.80
N GLN A 129 2.78 -19.67 -25.08
CA GLN A 129 2.62 -20.72 -26.09
C GLN A 129 3.91 -21.43 -26.52
N ASN A 130 5.07 -21.07 -25.98
CA ASN A 130 6.31 -21.81 -26.24
C ASN A 130 7.25 -21.75 -25.03
N GLN A 131 7.27 -22.82 -24.22
CA GLN A 131 8.46 -23.47 -23.63
C GLN A 131 8.08 -24.30 -22.40
N GLN A 132 7.70 -25.55 -22.65
CA GLN A 132 8.07 -26.66 -21.76
C GLN A 132 9.51 -27.05 -22.08
N ARG A 133 10.44 -26.84 -21.13
CA ARG A 133 11.55 -27.74 -20.73
C ARG A 133 12.67 -26.97 -20.02
N GLN A 134 13.02 -27.46 -18.83
CA GLN A 134 14.31 -27.44 -18.15
C GLN A 134 15.42 -26.54 -18.73
N ASN A 135 15.70 -25.45 -18.01
CA ASN A 135 17.03 -25.05 -17.50
C ASN A 135 16.92 -23.59 -17.09
N PHE A 136 17.23 -23.28 -15.83
CA PHE A 136 17.37 -21.91 -15.37
C PHE A 136 18.55 -21.25 -16.10
N PRO A 137 18.34 -20.18 -16.89
CA PRO A 137 19.45 -19.34 -17.33
C PRO A 137 19.72 -18.35 -16.19
N GLN A 138 20.88 -18.50 -15.53
CA GLN A 138 21.54 -17.34 -14.93
C GLN A 138 21.81 -16.36 -16.07
N ASN A 139 21.10 -15.24 -16.08
CA ASN A 139 21.47 -14.10 -16.90
C ASN A 139 21.99 -13.01 -15.95
N PRO A 140 23.30 -12.67 -15.99
CA PRO A 140 23.80 -11.48 -15.34
C PRO A 140 23.50 -10.26 -16.23
N GLN A 141 23.24 -9.13 -15.57
CA GLN A 141 23.32 -7.78 -16.15
C GLN A 141 22.14 -7.28 -16.99
N GLY A 142 21.56 -6.17 -16.53
CA GLY A 142 20.77 -5.27 -17.38
C GLY A 142 19.29 -5.17 -17.03
N SER A 143 18.94 -4.68 -15.84
CA SER A 143 17.61 -4.09 -15.59
C SER A 143 17.68 -3.13 -14.40
N GLN A 144 17.53 -1.85 -14.72
CA GLN A 144 17.11 -0.73 -13.88
C GLN A 144 17.39 -0.85 -12.38
N ARG A 145 18.30 0.02 -11.89
CA ARG A 145 18.48 0.40 -10.49
C ARG A 145 17.12 0.61 -9.82
N ASN A 146 16.57 -0.45 -9.26
CA ASN A 146 15.67 -0.37 -8.13
C ASN A 146 16.53 0.30 -7.04
N PRO A 147 16.12 1.42 -6.40
CA PRO A 147 16.89 1.99 -5.30
C PRO A 147 17.15 0.86 -4.33
N GLN A 148 18.42 0.48 -4.23
CA GLN A 148 18.85 -0.74 -3.58
C GLN A 148 18.56 -0.51 -2.10
N ILE A 149 17.38 -0.97 -1.65
CA ILE A 149 16.94 -0.88 -0.26
C ILE A 149 18.13 -1.33 0.57
N SER A 150 18.66 -0.41 1.38
CA SER A 150 19.89 -0.66 2.14
C SER A 150 19.70 -1.88 3.01
N GLU A 151 20.80 -2.56 3.33
CA GLU A 151 20.73 -3.71 4.22
C GLU A 151 20.10 -3.35 5.57
N GLU A 152 20.41 -2.16 6.08
CA GLU A 152 19.78 -1.57 7.26
C GLU A 152 18.26 -1.45 7.11
N GLU A 153 17.76 -0.91 6.00
CA GLU A 153 16.31 -0.75 5.76
C GLU A 153 15.62 -2.12 5.66
N ARG A 154 16.28 -3.12 5.06
CA ARG A 154 15.75 -4.50 5.01
C ARG A 154 15.67 -5.11 6.40
N GLN A 155 16.73 -5.02 7.19
CA GLN A 155 16.77 -5.54 8.56
C GLN A 155 15.72 -4.86 9.44
N ALA A 156 15.60 -3.53 9.35
CA ALA A 156 14.60 -2.75 10.08
C ALA A 156 13.18 -3.19 9.71
N MET A 157 12.90 -3.37 8.41
CA MET A 157 11.61 -3.88 7.92
C MET A 157 11.31 -5.29 8.43
N THR A 158 12.26 -6.21 8.35
CA THR A 158 12.10 -7.59 8.87
C THR A 158 11.81 -7.58 10.38
N ASN A 159 12.54 -6.78 11.15
CA ASN A 159 12.35 -6.66 12.60
C ASN A 159 10.97 -6.06 12.94
N LEU A 160 10.54 -5.04 12.17
CA LEU A 160 9.23 -4.43 12.32
C LEU A 160 8.12 -5.46 12.06
N ILE A 161 8.17 -6.16 10.92
CA ILE A 161 7.18 -7.19 10.55
C ILE A 161 7.10 -8.28 11.63
N ASN A 162 8.25 -8.83 12.05
CA ASN A 162 8.31 -9.87 13.06
C ASN A 162 7.74 -9.42 14.41
N SER A 163 7.96 -8.16 14.78
CA SER A 163 7.44 -7.58 16.02
C SER A 163 5.93 -7.39 15.96
N TRP A 164 5.42 -6.87 14.84
CA TRP A 164 3.99 -6.69 14.61
C TRP A 164 3.23 -8.01 14.61
N GLN A 165 3.79 -9.07 14.01
CA GLN A 165 3.22 -10.42 14.06
C GLN A 165 3.14 -11.00 15.48
N LYS A 166 4.00 -10.53 16.39
CA LYS A 166 4.02 -10.92 17.82
C LYS A 166 3.20 -9.97 18.71
N GLY A 167 2.42 -9.07 18.13
CA GLY A 167 1.62 -8.08 18.88
C GLY A 167 2.43 -6.91 19.46
N LYS A 168 3.71 -6.78 19.11
CA LYS A 168 4.54 -5.63 19.46
C LYS A 168 4.42 -4.58 18.37
N TYR A 169 3.52 -3.62 18.58
CA TYR A 169 3.20 -2.53 17.64
C TYR A 169 4.30 -1.47 17.60
N LEU A 170 5.50 -1.85 17.14
CA LEU A 170 6.63 -0.93 17.00
C LEU A 170 6.27 0.21 16.04
N ASN A 171 6.65 1.43 16.40
CA ASN A 171 6.38 2.62 15.60
C ASN A 171 7.25 2.64 14.35
N PRO A 172 6.67 2.59 13.14
CA PRO A 172 7.45 2.60 11.91
C PRO A 172 8.27 3.89 11.71
N PHE A 173 7.79 5.04 12.19
CA PHE A 173 8.50 6.31 12.08
C PHE A 173 9.71 6.42 13.00
N PHE A 174 9.81 5.52 13.98
CA PHE A 174 10.95 5.41 14.87
C PHE A 174 12.00 4.43 14.32
N TYR A 175 11.54 3.28 13.82
CA TYR A 175 12.42 2.15 13.47
C TYR A 175 12.76 2.03 11.99
N LEU A 176 11.95 2.54 11.06
CA LEU A 176 12.28 2.50 9.62
C LEU A 176 12.99 3.78 9.19
N PRO A 177 14.26 3.71 8.74
CA PRO A 177 15.00 4.88 8.28
C PRO A 177 14.25 5.70 7.22
N SER A 178 13.64 5.04 6.24
CA SER A 178 12.89 5.71 5.17
C SER A 178 11.69 6.53 5.66
N TRP A 179 10.92 6.00 6.63
CA TRP A 179 9.73 6.66 7.13
C TRP A 179 10.08 7.71 8.18
N LYS A 180 11.11 7.45 9.00
CA LYS A 180 11.71 8.45 9.87
C LYS A 180 12.20 9.67 9.08
N LYS A 181 12.88 9.44 7.96
CA LYS A 181 13.30 10.50 7.04
C LYS A 181 12.10 11.27 6.49
N THR A 182 11.06 10.57 6.04
CA THR A 182 9.83 11.19 5.51
C THR A 182 9.18 12.12 6.55
N LEU A 183 9.05 11.67 7.80
CA LEU A 183 8.52 12.46 8.90
C LEU A 183 9.38 13.70 9.19
N ASN A 184 10.70 13.53 9.28
CA ASN A 184 11.62 14.63 9.54
C ASN A 184 11.66 15.65 8.41
N ASP A 185 11.61 15.21 7.15
CA ASP A 185 11.55 16.09 5.99
C ASP A 185 10.27 16.94 6.02
N LEU A 186 9.12 16.33 6.36
CA LEU A 186 7.87 17.07 6.56
C LEU A 186 8.01 18.11 7.68
N ILE A 187 8.53 17.73 8.85
CA ILE A 187 8.75 18.66 9.97
C ILE A 187 9.65 19.83 9.51
N ASN A 188 10.71 19.56 8.76
CA ASN A 188 11.63 20.58 8.26
C ASN A 188 10.97 21.51 7.22
N ILE A 189 10.08 21.00 6.38
CA ILE A 189 9.27 21.81 5.45
C ILE A 189 8.34 22.73 6.26
N LEU A 190 7.64 22.18 7.26
CA LEU A 190 6.72 22.95 8.10
C LEU A 190 7.43 24.03 8.92
N LYS A 191 8.66 23.77 9.40
CA LYS A 191 9.49 24.77 10.11
C LYS A 191 9.87 25.98 9.25
N LYS A 192 9.78 25.89 7.93
CA LYS A 192 10.09 26.97 6.99
C LYS A 192 8.87 27.84 6.62
N LYS A 193 7.68 27.54 7.17
CA LYS A 193 6.44 28.32 6.97
C LYS A 193 6.42 29.57 7.88
#